data_AF-A0A0F7RUT8-F1
#
_entry.id   AF-A0A0F7RUT8-F1
#
_cell.length_a   1.000
_cell.length_b   1.000
_cell.length_c   1.000
_cell.angle_alpha   90.00
_cell.angle_beta   90.00
_cell.angle_gamma   90.00
#
_symmetry.space_group_name_H-M   'P 1'
#
loop_
_entity.id
_entity.type
_entity.pdbx_description
1 polymer ?
#
loop_
_entity_poly.entity_id
_entity_poly.type
_entity_poly.pdbx_seq_one_letter_code
_entity_poly.pdbx_strand_id
1 'polypeptide(L)'
;QSALATEALAAQQLFYGGYPSKAAGIFLVCSSQLLGFTVAGLLRNVVVRPVRMLWPSNLPLTSLLDAFHRSKGPNAKTVIKKKMKLFWIVAAIMFVWEVFPEYIIPVLEGVSVFCLAHQDSQVFTNLFGGASGNEGLGFLSICFDWQYIAGLGSPMWLPLETMVNNLIGYLGCIILFMGLYYGNIFRSQDFPFLSQELFSGASNGTNAFIYNQTAIMTPEFLIDEGALHAQGIPWLTGSYLGYLITSNLGLTACFTHMLLWNYDDVKAGWDWAYPSALKEIFAKPDWYKFWRRSTEEEDAAWAQAALDDERIDPHYKLMMKNGYKEVPMWWWGGSLVISWVVGIICLYVMKSTLPWWGFILSTMFTFVFMLFFGAQSGITGFGFNLQPICQMLAGYLFPGRPLANLYFTCYTYNTMSMGLTLAKDLKLG
;
A
#
# COMPACT_ATOMS: atom_id res chain seq x y z
N GLN A 1 7.43 8.69 5.06
CA GLN A 1 6.38 8.72 4.02
C GLN A 1 5.33 9.74 4.45
N SER A 2 4.88 10.63 3.56
CA SER A 2 3.73 11.48 3.86
C SER A 2 2.48 10.62 4.02
N ALA A 3 1.49 11.07 4.79
CA ALA A 3 0.22 10.37 4.87
C ALA A 3 -0.51 10.52 3.53
N LEU A 4 -0.87 9.43 2.85
CA LEU A 4 -1.56 9.48 1.53
C LEU A 4 -2.86 10.32 1.56
N ALA A 5 -3.49 10.46 2.74
CA ALA A 5 -4.60 11.39 2.94
C ALA A 5 -4.24 12.86 2.62
N THR A 6 -3.00 13.29 2.78
CA THR A 6 -2.56 14.64 2.38
C THR A 6 -2.55 14.81 0.88
N GLU A 7 -2.27 13.75 0.12
CA GLU A 7 -2.34 13.76 -1.34
C GLU A 7 -3.79 13.90 -1.81
N ALA A 8 -4.74 13.23 -1.13
CA ALA A 8 -6.15 13.43 -1.41
C ALA A 8 -6.60 14.88 -1.14
N LEU A 9 -6.14 15.49 -0.04
CA LEU A 9 -6.43 16.90 0.26
C LEU A 9 -5.77 17.85 -0.76
N ALA A 10 -4.55 17.55 -1.19
CA ALA A 10 -3.85 18.32 -2.21
C ALA A 10 -4.54 18.21 -3.59
N ALA A 11 -4.96 17.01 -3.97
CA ALA A 11 -5.71 16.77 -5.21
C ALA A 11 -7.07 17.50 -5.18
N GLN A 12 -7.76 17.51 -4.03
CA GLN A 12 -8.97 18.31 -3.86
C GLN A 12 -8.69 19.79 -4.07
N GLN A 13 -7.64 20.33 -3.44
CA GLN A 13 -7.28 21.74 -3.57
C GLN A 13 -6.90 22.11 -5.02
N LEU A 14 -6.19 21.23 -5.72
CA LEU A 14 -5.67 21.49 -7.06
C LEU A 14 -6.75 21.38 -8.14
N PHE A 15 -7.59 20.33 -8.10
CA PHE A 15 -8.52 20.01 -9.19
C PHE A 15 -9.96 20.43 -8.93
N TYR A 16 -10.39 20.43 -7.67
CA TYR A 16 -11.78 20.74 -7.32
C TYR A 16 -11.89 22.14 -6.71
N GLY A 17 -10.83 22.69 -6.13
CA GLY A 17 -10.89 24.00 -5.49
C GLY A 17 -11.65 23.96 -4.16
N GLY A 18 -11.19 24.79 -3.22
CA GLY A 18 -11.67 24.75 -1.83
C GLY A 18 -10.75 23.90 -0.95
N TYR A 19 -10.12 24.57 0.02
CA TYR A 19 -9.41 23.88 1.09
C TYR A 19 -10.43 23.56 2.19
N PRO A 20 -10.69 22.29 2.53
CA PRO A 20 -11.48 21.98 3.71
C PRO A 20 -10.84 22.65 4.92
N SER A 21 -11.61 23.08 5.92
CA SER A 21 -11.04 23.76 7.09
C SER A 21 -9.77 23.04 7.59
N LYS A 22 -8.69 23.78 7.89
CA LYS A 22 -7.39 23.18 8.30
C LYS A 22 -7.55 22.14 9.41
N ALA A 23 -8.47 22.40 10.34
CA ALA A 23 -8.84 21.45 11.39
C ALA A 23 -9.44 20.15 10.82
N ALA A 24 -10.44 20.23 9.94
CA ALA A 24 -11.05 19.05 9.32
C ALA A 24 -10.04 18.23 8.50
N GLY A 25 -9.10 18.88 7.80
CA GLY A 25 -8.00 18.20 7.11
C GLY A 25 -7.12 17.37 8.06
N ILE A 26 -6.71 17.96 9.20
CA ILE A 26 -5.92 17.25 10.22
C ILE A 26 -6.71 16.07 10.79
N PHE A 27 -7.97 16.28 11.18
CA PHE A 27 -8.81 15.21 11.74
C PHE A 27 -9.10 14.09 10.73
N LEU A 28 -9.23 14.41 9.44
CA LEU A 28 -9.38 13.41 8.38
C LEU A 28 -8.11 12.57 8.24
N VAL A 29 -6.93 13.21 8.24
CA VAL A 29 -5.65 12.51 8.21
C VAL A 29 -5.50 11.60 9.43
N CYS A 30 -5.74 12.11 10.64
CA CYS A 30 -5.70 11.33 11.88
C CYS A 30 -6.70 10.16 11.87
N SER A 31 -7.95 10.40 11.46
CA SER A 31 -8.98 9.36 11.37
C SER A 31 -8.58 8.25 10.40
N SER A 32 -8.11 8.59 9.20
CA SER A 32 -7.71 7.59 8.20
C SER A 32 -6.54 6.70 8.63
N GLN A 33 -5.56 7.28 9.36
CA GLN A 33 -4.41 6.54 9.91
C GLN A 33 -4.81 5.65 11.09
N LEU A 34 -5.55 6.20 12.06
CA LEU A 34 -6.04 5.45 13.22
C LEU A 34 -6.93 4.28 12.78
N LEU A 35 -7.77 4.47 11.77
CA LEU A 35 -8.59 3.41 11.20
C LEU A 35 -7.70 2.26 10.70
N GLY A 36 -6.60 2.55 10.01
CA GLY A 36 -5.64 1.53 9.55
C GLY A 36 -5.01 0.75 10.69
N PHE A 37 -4.58 1.46 11.73
CA PHE A 37 -4.03 0.87 12.94
C PHE A 37 -5.04 -0.05 13.65
N THR A 38 -6.30 0.36 13.71
CA THR A 38 -7.34 -0.45 14.35
C THR A 38 -7.66 -1.72 13.58
N VAL A 39 -7.72 -1.65 12.24
CA VAL A 39 -7.94 -2.83 11.39
C VAL A 39 -6.79 -3.83 11.56
N ALA A 40 -5.54 -3.37 11.53
CA ALA A 40 -4.38 -4.22 11.75
C ALA A 40 -4.33 -4.82 13.16
N GLY A 41 -4.66 -4.03 14.18
CA GLY A 41 -4.72 -4.48 15.57
C GLY A 41 -5.80 -5.53 15.83
N LEU A 42 -6.96 -5.41 15.16
CA LEU A 42 -8.05 -6.40 15.20
C LEU A 42 -7.68 -7.68 14.43
N LEU A 43 -6.95 -7.55 13.31
CA LEU A 43 -6.49 -8.68 12.48
C LEU A 43 -5.12 -9.24 12.87
N ARG A 44 -4.53 -8.81 14.00
CA ARG A 44 -3.18 -9.23 14.42
C ARG A 44 -3.01 -10.73 14.60
N ASN A 45 -4.09 -11.44 14.96
CA ASN A 45 -4.07 -12.90 15.13
C ASN A 45 -3.77 -13.63 13.82
N VAL A 46 -4.03 -12.97 12.70
CA VAL A 46 -3.91 -13.50 11.35
C VAL A 46 -2.65 -13.00 10.69
N VAL A 47 -2.42 -11.69 10.77
CA VAL A 47 -1.40 -11.01 9.97
C VAL A 47 -0.05 -10.94 10.71
N VAL A 48 -0.05 -11.11 12.04
CA VAL A 48 1.16 -10.93 12.86
C VAL A 48 1.58 -12.22 13.56
N ARG A 49 0.66 -12.84 14.33
CA ARG A 49 0.98 -13.98 15.22
C ARG A 49 1.41 -15.29 14.54
N PRO A 50 0.92 -15.65 13.33
CA PRO A 50 1.29 -16.94 12.76
C PRO A 50 2.78 -17.04 12.43
N VAL A 51 3.36 -18.24 12.58
CA VAL A 51 4.78 -18.52 12.28
C VAL A 51 5.16 -18.15 10.84
N ARG A 52 4.24 -18.33 9.89
CA ARG A 52 4.46 -18.07 8.46
C ARG A 52 4.56 -16.58 8.10
N MET A 53 4.08 -15.69 8.97
CA MET A 53 4.12 -14.24 8.75
C MET A 53 5.50 -13.71 9.16
N LEU A 54 6.48 -13.84 8.27
CA LEU A 54 7.87 -13.45 8.53
C LEU A 54 8.08 -11.94 8.52
N TRP A 55 7.35 -11.22 7.65
CA TRP A 55 7.58 -9.82 7.32
C TRP A 55 9.04 -9.56 6.90
N PRO A 56 9.45 -9.95 5.68
CA PRO A 56 10.85 -9.86 5.23
C PRO A 56 11.49 -8.47 5.42
N SER A 57 10.70 -7.39 5.30
CA SER A 57 11.13 -6.01 5.54
C SER A 57 11.70 -5.74 6.94
N ASN A 58 11.37 -6.59 7.92
CA ASN A 58 11.84 -6.48 9.29
C ASN A 58 13.19 -7.15 9.54
N LEU A 59 13.63 -8.06 8.66
CA LEU A 59 14.87 -8.80 8.82
C LEU A 59 16.12 -7.92 8.98
N PRO A 60 16.28 -6.80 8.23
CA PRO A 60 17.41 -5.91 8.45
C PRO A 60 17.39 -5.26 9.84
N LEU A 61 16.20 -4.86 10.30
CA LEU A 61 16.04 -4.20 11.60
C LEU A 61 16.24 -5.18 12.76
N THR A 62 15.71 -6.40 12.67
CA THR A 62 15.96 -7.44 13.68
C THR A 62 17.43 -7.85 13.72
N SER A 63 18.09 -7.93 12.57
CA SER A 63 19.54 -8.21 12.50
C SER A 63 20.36 -7.10 13.15
N LEU A 64 19.95 -5.84 12.96
CA LEU A 64 20.57 -4.68 13.63
C LEU A 64 20.36 -4.73 15.14
N LEU A 65 19.12 -4.98 15.60
CA LEU A 65 18.79 -5.09 17.02
C LEU A 65 19.51 -6.26 17.68
N ASP A 66 19.58 -7.44 17.03
CA ASP A 66 20.40 -8.58 17.48
C ASP A 66 21.87 -8.17 17.58
N ALA A 67 22.40 -7.47 16.57
CA ALA A 67 23.79 -7.02 16.60
C ALA A 67 24.11 -6.12 17.81
N PHE A 68 23.17 -5.27 18.25
CA PHE A 68 23.34 -4.43 19.44
C PHE A 68 23.16 -5.19 20.76
N HIS A 69 22.21 -6.13 20.82
CA HIS A 69 21.79 -6.77 22.07
C HIS A 69 22.45 -8.13 22.34
N ARG A 70 23.17 -8.68 21.36
CA ARG A 70 23.98 -9.91 21.51
C ARG A 70 25.25 -9.62 22.31
N SER A 71 25.05 -9.25 23.58
CA SER A 71 26.06 -8.73 24.52
C SER A 71 26.23 -9.60 25.77
N LYS A 72 26.13 -10.93 25.65
CA LYS A 72 26.35 -11.85 26.79
C LYS A 72 27.40 -12.93 26.55
N GLY A 73 28.45 -12.62 25.78
CA GLY A 73 29.60 -13.52 25.59
C GLY A 73 30.94 -12.79 25.68
N PRO A 74 32.05 -13.48 26.03
CA PRO A 74 33.38 -12.87 26.23
C PRO A 74 33.91 -12.11 24.99
N ASN A 75 33.44 -12.44 23.78
CA ASN A 75 33.86 -11.81 22.53
C ASN A 75 32.85 -10.77 21.97
N ALA A 76 31.74 -10.52 22.65
CA ALA A 76 30.64 -9.71 22.11
C ALA A 76 31.04 -8.25 21.83
N LYS A 77 31.79 -7.62 22.74
CA LYS A 77 32.26 -6.23 22.57
C LYS A 77 33.10 -6.03 21.30
N THR A 78 33.94 -7.01 20.96
CA THR A 78 34.79 -6.97 19.77
C THR A 78 33.98 -7.09 18.48
N VAL A 79 32.97 -7.97 18.47
CA VAL A 79 32.06 -8.15 17.32
C VAL A 79 31.22 -6.89 17.09
N ILE A 80 30.65 -6.31 18.15
CA ILE A 80 29.87 -5.07 18.08
C ILE A 80 30.74 -3.93 17.53
N LYS A 81 31.97 -3.77 18.05
CA LYS A 81 32.90 -2.73 17.59
C LYS A 81 33.24 -2.87 16.10
N LYS A 82 33.42 -4.11 15.60
CA LYS A 82 33.67 -4.37 14.17
C LYS A 82 32.45 -4.02 13.31
N LYS A 83 31.25 -4.44 13.71
CA LYS A 83 30.00 -4.13 12.99
C LYS A 83 29.70 -2.63 12.99
N MET A 84 29.86 -1.95 14.12
CA MET A 84 29.67 -0.49 14.21
C MET A 84 30.71 0.29 13.41
N LYS A 85 31.96 -0.16 13.37
CA LYS A 85 32.97 0.45 12.50
C LYS A 85 32.58 0.33 11.03
N LEU A 86 32.12 -0.84 10.60
CA LEU A 86 31.62 -1.04 9.24
C LEU A 86 30.41 -0.14 8.94
N PHE A 87 29.44 -0.07 9.86
CA PHE A 87 28.26 0.79 9.73
C PHE A 87 28.65 2.25 9.50
N TRP A 88 29.53 2.82 10.34
CA TRP A 88 29.95 4.21 10.18
C TRP A 88 30.75 4.47 8.90
N ILE A 89 31.55 3.51 8.44
CA ILE A 89 32.25 3.60 7.15
C ILE A 89 31.23 3.65 6.01
N VAL A 90 30.29 2.70 5.98
CA VAL A 90 29.26 2.65 4.93
C VAL A 90 28.35 3.86 4.99
N ALA A 91 27.93 4.29 6.19
CA ALA A 91 27.11 5.48 6.38
C ALA A 91 27.80 6.75 5.89
N ALA A 92 29.10 6.91 6.14
CA ALA A 92 29.87 8.04 5.62
C ALA A 92 30.02 7.99 4.09
N ILE A 93 30.26 6.80 3.52
CA ILE A 93 30.34 6.62 2.06
C ILE A 93 28.98 6.95 1.43
N MET A 94 27.87 6.41 1.94
CA MET A 94 26.53 6.67 1.43
C MET A 94 26.14 8.13 1.62
N PHE A 95 26.44 8.76 2.75
CA PHE A 95 26.17 10.18 2.98
C PHE A 95 26.83 11.08 1.93
N VAL A 96 28.07 10.74 1.53
CA VAL A 96 28.75 11.48 0.45
C VAL A 96 28.20 11.08 -0.91
N TRP A 97 27.96 9.78 -1.14
CA TRP A 97 27.52 9.25 -2.42
C TRP A 97 26.14 9.79 -2.81
N GLU A 98 25.13 9.76 -1.94
CA GLU A 98 23.75 10.14 -2.26
C GLU A 98 23.62 11.61 -2.73
N VAL A 99 24.54 12.50 -2.33
CA VAL A 99 24.57 13.89 -2.83
C VAL A 99 24.87 13.94 -4.34
N PHE A 100 25.61 12.97 -4.87
CA PHE A 100 25.96 12.93 -6.29
C PHE A 100 24.76 12.62 -7.19
N PRO A 101 24.04 11.48 -7.06
CA PRO A 101 22.86 11.25 -7.87
C PRO A 101 21.77 12.27 -7.56
N GLU A 102 21.47 12.61 -6.29
CA GLU A 102 20.31 13.48 -6.02
C GLU A 102 20.50 14.95 -6.45
N TYR A 103 21.72 15.49 -6.42
CA TYR A 103 21.93 16.94 -6.61
C TYR A 103 23.02 17.32 -7.61
N ILE A 104 24.18 16.66 -7.61
CA ILE A 104 25.32 17.08 -8.45
C ILE A 104 25.17 16.57 -9.89
N ILE A 105 24.83 15.29 -10.05
CA ILE A 105 24.70 14.58 -11.33
C ILE A 105 23.45 13.68 -11.31
N PRO A 106 22.24 14.26 -11.47
CA PRO A 106 20.97 13.52 -11.55
C PRO A 106 20.90 12.44 -12.63
N VAL A 107 21.75 12.52 -13.66
CA VAL A 107 21.85 11.48 -14.70
C VAL A 107 22.21 10.10 -14.12
N LEU A 108 22.86 10.03 -12.97
CA LEU A 108 23.22 8.78 -12.30
C LEU A 108 22.00 7.99 -11.78
N GLU A 109 20.83 8.62 -11.65
CA GLU A 109 19.59 7.95 -11.28
C GLU A 109 19.12 6.94 -12.36
N GLY A 110 19.46 7.16 -13.64
CA GLY A 110 19.05 6.28 -14.72
C GLY A 110 19.90 6.41 -15.98
N VAL A 111 21.03 5.70 -16.04
CA VAL A 111 21.89 5.65 -17.22
C VAL A 111 21.42 4.52 -18.15
N SER A 112 20.65 4.89 -19.17
CA SER A 112 20.27 3.98 -20.25
C SER A 112 21.30 4.01 -21.37
N VAL A 113 22.32 3.14 -21.27
CA VAL A 113 23.44 3.05 -22.23
C VAL A 113 22.95 2.90 -23.67
N PHE A 114 21.90 2.09 -23.86
CA PHE A 114 21.29 1.87 -25.15
C PHE A 114 20.63 3.14 -25.68
N CYS A 115 19.81 3.81 -24.88
CA CYS A 115 19.16 5.06 -25.29
C CYS A 115 20.18 6.16 -25.67
N LEU A 116 21.33 6.23 -24.98
CA LEU A 116 22.43 7.14 -25.33
C LEU A 116 23.13 6.76 -26.65
N ALA A 117 23.19 5.48 -27.00
CA ALA A 117 23.84 5.01 -28.21
C ALA A 117 23.02 5.26 -29.48
N HIS A 118 21.68 5.29 -29.39
CA HIS A 118 20.81 5.44 -30.56
C HIS A 118 19.49 6.16 -30.21
N GLN A 119 19.43 7.47 -30.44
CA GLN A 119 18.27 8.32 -30.11
C GLN A 119 17.31 8.57 -31.28
N ASP A 120 17.66 8.14 -32.49
CA ASP A 120 16.96 8.56 -33.72
C ASP A 120 15.65 7.79 -33.99
N SER A 121 15.36 6.73 -33.22
CA SER A 121 14.17 5.89 -33.41
C SER A 121 13.24 5.93 -32.22
N GLN A 122 11.99 6.35 -32.44
CA GLN A 122 10.95 6.38 -31.40
C GLN A 122 10.69 5.00 -30.80
N VAL A 123 10.81 3.92 -31.59
CA VAL A 123 10.61 2.56 -31.09
C VAL A 123 11.69 2.17 -30.09
N PHE A 124 12.92 2.57 -30.41
CA PHE A 124 14.08 2.31 -29.57
C PHE A 124 14.01 3.13 -28.27
N THR A 125 13.63 4.41 -28.36
CA THR A 125 13.40 5.28 -27.21
C THR A 125 12.26 4.75 -26.32
N ASN A 126 11.14 4.30 -26.89
CA ASN A 126 10.02 3.76 -26.10
C ASN A 126 10.42 2.51 -25.28
N LEU A 127 11.31 1.65 -25.81
CA LEU A 127 11.77 0.43 -25.13
C LEU A 127 12.84 0.70 -24.07
N PHE A 128 13.91 1.39 -24.45
CA PHE A 128 15.08 1.60 -23.57
C PHE A 128 14.91 2.80 -22.65
N GLY A 129 14.23 3.86 -23.11
CA GLY A 129 13.82 5.03 -22.34
C GLY A 129 14.93 5.84 -21.67
N GLY A 130 14.56 7.04 -21.22
CA GLY A 130 15.37 7.89 -20.34
C GLY A 130 15.16 7.59 -18.86
N ALA A 131 15.88 8.32 -18.01
CA ALA A 131 15.74 8.27 -16.55
C ALA A 131 14.44 8.93 -16.06
N SER A 132 13.87 9.85 -16.85
CA SER A 132 12.71 10.63 -16.46
C SER A 132 11.40 9.87 -16.70
N GLY A 133 10.37 10.22 -15.93
CA GLY A 133 9.04 9.66 -16.09
C GLY A 133 8.49 9.90 -17.50
N ASN A 134 7.79 8.89 -18.04
CA ASN A 134 7.16 8.89 -19.36
C ASN A 134 8.10 8.91 -20.59
N GLU A 135 9.42 8.78 -20.41
CA GLU A 135 10.38 8.75 -21.53
C GLU A 135 10.64 7.34 -22.11
N GLY A 136 10.02 6.29 -21.57
CA GLY A 136 10.10 4.91 -22.06
C GLY A 136 10.03 3.88 -20.92
N LEU A 137 10.26 2.62 -21.24
CA LEU A 137 10.13 1.51 -20.27
C LEU A 137 11.39 1.26 -19.43
N GLY A 138 12.53 1.88 -19.75
CA GLY A 138 13.76 1.74 -18.96
C GLY A 138 14.42 0.37 -19.07
N PHE A 139 14.21 -0.38 -20.17
CA PHE A 139 14.79 -1.72 -20.31
C PHE A 139 16.32 -1.66 -20.26
N LEU A 140 16.93 -2.44 -19.35
CA LEU A 140 18.38 -2.45 -19.11
C LEU A 140 18.97 -1.08 -18.70
N SER A 141 18.16 -0.18 -18.16
CA SER A 141 18.66 1.06 -17.55
C SER A 141 19.39 0.75 -16.25
N ILE A 142 20.54 1.40 -16.04
CA ILE A 142 21.37 1.21 -14.84
C ILE A 142 21.14 2.40 -13.92
N CYS A 143 20.70 2.11 -12.70
CA CYS A 143 20.57 3.10 -11.64
C CYS A 143 21.75 3.00 -10.67
N PHE A 144 22.30 4.13 -10.27
CA PHE A 144 23.37 4.23 -9.25
C PHE A 144 22.91 4.88 -7.95
N ASP A 145 21.65 5.28 -7.87
CA ASP A 145 20.99 5.80 -6.68
C ASP A 145 20.37 4.65 -5.87
N TRP A 146 20.78 4.51 -4.61
CA TRP A 146 20.26 3.47 -3.75
C TRP A 146 18.80 3.73 -3.35
N GLN A 147 18.37 4.99 -3.25
CA GLN A 147 16.99 5.35 -2.95
C GLN A 147 16.05 4.88 -4.07
N TYR A 148 16.45 5.03 -5.33
CA TYR A 148 15.68 4.52 -6.47
C TYR A 148 15.73 2.98 -6.57
N ILE A 149 16.89 2.35 -6.33
CA ILE A 149 17.03 0.87 -6.30
C ILE A 149 16.17 0.26 -5.18
N ALA A 150 16.20 0.84 -3.98
CA ALA A 150 15.47 0.32 -2.82
C ALA A 150 13.99 0.76 -2.80
N GLY A 151 13.61 1.75 -3.60
CA GLY A 151 12.26 2.32 -3.66
C GLY A 151 11.19 1.34 -4.12
N LEU A 152 11.55 0.34 -4.94
CA LEU A 152 10.67 -0.74 -5.40
C LEU A 152 10.67 -1.97 -4.46
N GLY A 153 11.18 -1.79 -3.24
CA GLY A 153 11.42 -2.86 -2.27
C GLY A 153 12.90 -3.26 -2.30
N SER A 154 13.57 -3.20 -1.14
CA SER A 154 15.01 -3.39 -1.11
C SER A 154 15.38 -4.83 -1.51
N PRO A 155 16.27 -5.01 -2.49
CA PRO A 155 16.70 -6.32 -2.96
C PRO A 155 17.43 -7.13 -1.89
N MET A 156 17.86 -6.49 -0.81
CA MET A 156 18.66 -7.12 0.25
C MET A 156 17.86 -8.05 1.17
N TRP A 157 16.54 -7.88 1.26
CA TRP A 157 15.70 -8.66 2.19
C TRP A 157 14.54 -9.37 1.51
N LEU A 158 14.22 -9.05 0.26
CA LEU A 158 13.18 -9.75 -0.48
C LEU A 158 13.61 -11.20 -0.77
N PRO A 159 12.74 -12.20 -0.58
CA PRO A 159 13.03 -13.57 -0.95
C PRO A 159 13.34 -13.70 -2.45
N LEU A 160 14.29 -14.56 -2.81
CA LEU A 160 14.72 -14.76 -4.20
C LEU A 160 13.55 -15.13 -5.12
N GLU A 161 12.62 -15.96 -4.64
CA GLU A 161 11.42 -16.35 -5.39
C GLU A 161 10.56 -15.14 -5.78
N THR A 162 10.39 -14.19 -4.85
CA THR A 162 9.64 -12.96 -5.09
C THR A 162 10.37 -12.05 -6.06
N MET A 163 11.70 -11.97 -5.96
CA MET A 163 12.52 -11.18 -6.89
C MET A 163 12.47 -11.73 -8.32
N VAL A 164 12.58 -13.05 -8.49
CA VAL A 164 12.51 -13.69 -9.80
C VAL A 164 11.11 -13.54 -10.40
N ASN A 165 10.06 -13.70 -9.60
CA ASN A 165 8.68 -13.51 -10.07
C ASN A 165 8.43 -12.04 -10.49
N ASN A 166 8.91 -11.07 -9.72
CA ASN A 166 8.86 -9.65 -10.08
C ASN A 166 9.61 -9.37 -11.39
N LEU A 167 10.77 -9.99 -11.62
CA LEU A 167 11.52 -9.85 -12.87
C LEU A 167 10.75 -10.42 -14.06
N ILE A 168 10.14 -11.60 -13.93
CA ILE A 168 9.29 -12.21 -14.97
C ILE A 168 8.09 -11.31 -15.27
N GLY A 169 7.43 -10.79 -14.23
CA GLY A 169 6.32 -9.85 -14.36
C GLY A 169 6.73 -8.55 -15.07
N TYR A 170 7.89 -8.00 -14.74
CA TYR A 170 8.47 -6.82 -15.39
C TYR A 170 8.72 -7.06 -16.89
N LEU A 171 9.37 -8.17 -17.25
CA LEU A 171 9.59 -8.54 -18.66
C LEU A 171 8.26 -8.75 -19.40
N GLY A 172 7.27 -9.37 -18.76
CA GLY A 172 5.92 -9.50 -19.28
C GLY A 172 5.23 -8.16 -19.52
N CYS A 173 5.38 -7.19 -18.61
CA CYS A 173 4.83 -5.84 -18.75
C CYS A 173 5.44 -5.09 -19.94
N ILE A 174 6.74 -5.25 -20.20
CA ILE A 174 7.39 -4.66 -21.37
C ILE A 174 6.75 -5.18 -22.66
N ILE A 175 6.59 -6.49 -22.77
CA ILE A 175 5.96 -7.12 -23.94
C ILE A 175 4.51 -6.64 -24.09
N LEU A 176 3.76 -6.57 -22.99
CA LEU A 176 2.37 -6.11 -22.98
C LEU A 176 2.25 -4.66 -23.47
N PHE A 177 3.01 -3.72 -22.91
CA PHE A 177 2.91 -2.30 -23.27
C PHE A 177 3.37 -2.03 -24.70
N MET A 178 4.45 -2.68 -25.15
CA MET A 178 4.89 -2.60 -26.54
C MET A 178 3.82 -3.19 -27.47
N GLY A 179 3.25 -4.36 -27.14
CA GLY A 179 2.20 -5.00 -27.92
C GLY A 179 0.92 -4.17 -28.02
N LEU A 180 0.46 -3.57 -26.92
CA LEU A 180 -0.73 -2.71 -26.89
C LEU A 180 -0.56 -1.47 -27.78
N TYR A 181 0.59 -0.79 -27.65
CA TYR A 181 0.85 0.43 -28.39
C TYR A 181 1.04 0.19 -29.89
N TYR A 182 1.92 -0.73 -30.28
CA TYR A 182 2.19 -1.00 -31.70
C TYR A 182 1.08 -1.81 -32.37
N GLY A 183 0.32 -2.60 -31.61
CA GLY A 183 -0.91 -3.24 -32.08
C GLY A 183 -2.10 -2.29 -32.24
N ASN A 184 -1.92 -1.00 -31.91
CA ASN A 184 -2.96 0.03 -31.90
C ASN A 184 -4.26 -0.38 -31.20
N ILE A 185 -4.14 -1.21 -30.16
CA ILE A 185 -5.28 -1.68 -29.38
C ILE A 185 -5.79 -0.47 -28.59
N PHE A 186 -7.11 -0.24 -28.54
CA PHE A 186 -7.72 0.94 -27.91
C PHE A 186 -7.28 2.31 -28.49
N ARG A 187 -6.88 2.37 -29.77
CA ARG A 187 -6.35 3.60 -30.39
C ARG A 187 -5.11 4.14 -29.66
N SER A 188 -4.28 3.23 -29.13
CA SER A 188 -3.10 3.61 -28.33
C SER A 188 -2.13 4.55 -29.05
N GLN A 189 -2.06 4.51 -30.38
CA GLN A 189 -1.15 5.37 -31.18
C GLN A 189 -1.62 6.82 -31.28
N ASP A 190 -2.87 7.12 -30.94
CA ASP A 190 -3.40 8.48 -30.94
C ASP A 190 -2.94 9.30 -29.72
N PHE A 191 -2.32 8.63 -28.74
CA PHE A 191 -1.88 9.21 -27.48
C PHE A 191 -0.39 8.94 -27.24
N PRO A 192 0.28 9.69 -26.35
CA PRO A 192 1.66 9.41 -25.97
C PRO A 192 1.83 7.99 -25.41
N PHE A 193 3.01 7.40 -25.64
CA PHE A 193 3.31 6.03 -25.23
C PHE A 193 3.10 5.78 -23.73
N LEU A 194 3.54 6.72 -22.88
CA LEU A 194 3.33 6.71 -21.44
C LEU A 194 2.83 8.10 -21.01
N SER A 195 1.70 8.15 -20.29
CA SER A 195 1.23 9.35 -19.61
C SER A 195 0.13 8.98 -18.62
N GLN A 196 0.06 9.75 -17.53
CA GLN A 196 -1.00 9.68 -16.51
C GLN A 196 -2.12 10.71 -16.76
N GLU A 197 -1.96 11.56 -17.78
CA GLU A 197 -2.93 12.60 -18.12
C GLU A 197 -4.16 12.03 -18.85
N LEU A 198 -5.26 12.76 -18.76
CA LEU A 198 -6.51 12.48 -19.49
C LEU A 198 -6.49 13.19 -20.83
N PHE A 199 -6.88 12.50 -21.90
CA PHE A 199 -6.88 13.03 -23.26
C PHE A 199 -8.30 13.13 -23.84
N SER A 200 -8.51 14.09 -24.73
CA SER A 200 -9.76 14.19 -25.50
C SER A 200 -9.78 13.23 -26.68
N GLY A 201 -10.97 12.79 -27.10
CA GLY A 201 -11.14 11.91 -28.25
C GLY A 201 -10.73 12.52 -29.60
N ALA A 202 -10.50 13.83 -29.65
CA ALA A 202 -9.97 14.57 -30.80
C ALA A 202 -8.45 14.46 -30.95
N SER A 203 -7.77 13.83 -29.98
CA SER A 203 -6.33 13.57 -30.06
C SER A 203 -6.01 12.65 -31.24
N ASN A 204 -4.87 12.91 -31.86
CA ASN A 204 -4.33 12.14 -32.98
C ASN A 204 -2.83 11.92 -32.72
N GLY A 205 -2.20 10.94 -33.39
CA GLY A 205 -0.82 10.52 -33.10
C GLY A 205 0.26 11.59 -33.26
N THR A 206 -0.09 12.78 -33.77
CA THR A 206 0.82 13.95 -33.84
C THR A 206 0.53 14.99 -32.77
N ASN A 207 -0.73 15.15 -32.35
CA ASN A 207 -1.17 16.18 -31.39
C ASN A 207 -2.09 15.55 -30.35
N ALA A 208 -1.60 15.45 -29.12
CA ALA A 208 -2.36 14.98 -27.98
C ALA A 208 -3.01 16.17 -27.26
N PHE A 209 -4.34 16.19 -27.19
CA PHE A 209 -5.08 17.27 -26.54
C PHE A 209 -5.51 16.84 -25.13
N ILE A 210 -4.97 17.52 -24.12
CA ILE A 210 -5.30 17.27 -22.71
C ILE A 210 -6.77 17.61 -22.48
N TYR A 211 -7.48 16.72 -21.78
CA TYR A 211 -8.90 16.87 -21.48
C TYR A 211 -9.11 17.92 -20.39
N ASN A 212 -9.99 18.90 -20.65
CA ASN A 212 -10.33 19.90 -19.66
C ASN A 212 -11.37 19.36 -18.66
N GLN A 213 -10.89 18.88 -17.52
CA GLN A 213 -11.73 18.28 -16.47
C GLN A 213 -12.75 19.27 -15.88
N THR A 214 -12.43 20.57 -15.85
CA THR A 214 -13.34 21.60 -15.31
C THR A 214 -14.58 21.82 -16.18
N ALA A 215 -14.52 21.46 -17.47
CA ALA A 215 -15.63 21.65 -18.41
C ALA A 215 -16.83 20.73 -18.15
N ILE A 216 -16.62 19.62 -17.44
CA ILE A 216 -17.67 18.62 -17.13
C ILE A 216 -18.14 18.67 -15.66
N MET A 217 -17.57 19.56 -14.85
CA MET A 217 -17.88 19.64 -13.43
C MET A 217 -18.91 20.73 -13.14
N THR A 218 -19.94 20.36 -12.38
CA THR A 218 -20.88 21.31 -11.76
C THR A 218 -20.23 22.05 -10.58
N PRO A 219 -20.78 23.21 -10.14
CA PRO A 219 -20.33 23.91 -8.94
C PRO A 219 -20.35 23.05 -7.66
N GLU A 220 -21.18 22.01 -7.63
CA GLU A 220 -21.30 21.04 -6.53
C GLU A 220 -20.33 19.85 -6.63
N PHE A 221 -19.35 19.89 -7.54
CA PHE A 221 -18.38 18.81 -7.81
C PHE A 221 -19.00 17.50 -8.27
N LEU A 222 -20.16 17.57 -8.91
CA LEU A 222 -20.79 16.45 -9.61
C LEU A 222 -20.46 16.53 -11.10
N ILE A 223 -20.35 15.37 -11.75
CA ILE A 223 -20.20 15.30 -13.20
C ILE A 223 -21.55 15.62 -13.85
N ASP A 224 -21.57 16.62 -14.73
CA ASP A 224 -22.73 16.94 -15.56
C ASP A 224 -22.76 16.00 -16.76
N GLU A 225 -23.75 15.10 -16.80
CA GLU A 225 -23.93 14.15 -17.90
C GLU A 225 -24.16 14.86 -19.24
N GLY A 226 -24.85 16.01 -19.26
CA GLY A 226 -25.09 16.78 -20.48
C GLY A 226 -23.80 17.37 -21.05
N ALA A 227 -22.97 17.96 -20.18
CA ALA A 227 -21.66 18.47 -20.57
C ALA A 227 -20.71 17.33 -20.98
N LEU A 228 -20.76 16.18 -20.30
CA LEU A 228 -19.99 14.98 -20.63
C LEU A 228 -20.36 14.42 -22.00
N HIS A 229 -21.65 14.36 -22.33
CA HIS A 229 -22.10 13.93 -23.66
C HIS A 229 -21.66 14.90 -24.77
N ALA A 230 -21.62 16.21 -24.48
CA ALA A 230 -21.17 17.22 -25.43
C ALA A 230 -19.63 17.21 -25.65
N GLN A 231 -18.85 17.03 -24.59
CA GLN A 231 -17.38 16.99 -24.64
C GLN A 231 -16.81 15.61 -25.00
N GLY A 232 -17.59 14.55 -24.81
CA GLY A 232 -17.16 13.16 -24.96
C GLY A 232 -16.42 12.64 -23.72
N ILE A 233 -16.32 11.31 -23.65
CA ILE A 233 -15.64 10.59 -22.55
C ILE A 233 -14.11 10.80 -22.69
N PRO A 234 -13.39 11.08 -21.58
CA PRO A 234 -11.94 11.19 -21.61
C PRO A 234 -11.27 9.85 -21.90
N TRP A 235 -10.13 9.90 -22.58
CA TRP A 235 -9.31 8.77 -22.95
C TRP A 235 -8.05 8.69 -22.11
N LEU A 236 -7.56 7.47 -21.92
CA LEU A 236 -6.32 7.16 -21.22
C LEU A 236 -5.32 6.58 -22.22
N THR A 237 -4.03 6.71 -21.94
CA THR A 237 -2.99 6.04 -22.74
C THR A 237 -3.15 4.52 -22.67
N GLY A 238 -2.81 3.83 -23.76
CA GLY A 238 -2.93 2.37 -23.82
C GLY A 238 -2.11 1.62 -22.78
N SER A 239 -0.93 2.16 -22.46
CA SER A 239 -0.06 1.65 -21.39
C SER A 239 -0.70 1.80 -20.01
N TYR A 240 -1.29 2.95 -19.71
CA TYR A 240 -2.01 3.17 -18.45
C TYR A 240 -3.27 2.29 -18.35
N LEU A 241 -4.02 2.12 -19.44
CA LEU A 241 -5.14 1.18 -19.48
C LEU A 241 -4.67 -0.27 -19.28
N GLY A 242 -3.55 -0.66 -19.90
CA GLY A 242 -2.91 -1.95 -19.69
C GLY A 242 -2.55 -2.16 -18.21
N TYR A 243 -1.97 -1.16 -17.55
CA TYR A 243 -1.69 -1.17 -16.12
C TYR A 243 -2.95 -1.32 -15.26
N LEU A 244 -4.04 -0.61 -15.57
CA LEU A 244 -5.30 -0.74 -14.84
C LEU A 244 -5.91 -2.13 -14.98
N ILE A 245 -5.90 -2.69 -16.19
CA ILE A 245 -6.41 -4.04 -16.47
C ILE A 245 -5.58 -5.09 -15.73
N THR A 246 -4.25 -5.05 -15.84
CA THR A 246 -3.38 -6.02 -15.16
C THR A 246 -3.44 -5.89 -13.64
N SER A 247 -3.62 -4.67 -13.11
CA SER A 247 -3.86 -4.46 -11.67
C SER A 247 -5.16 -5.14 -11.21
N ASN A 248 -6.25 -5.02 -11.98
CA ASN A 248 -7.50 -5.70 -11.68
C ASN A 248 -7.38 -7.24 -11.78
N LEU A 249 -6.63 -7.75 -12.75
CA LEU A 249 -6.31 -9.17 -12.83
C LEU A 249 -5.48 -9.61 -11.62
N GLY A 250 -4.50 -8.80 -11.21
CA GLY A 250 -3.67 -9.02 -10.02
C GLY A 250 -4.49 -9.14 -8.73
N LEU A 251 -5.58 -8.38 -8.60
CA LEU A 251 -6.52 -8.53 -7.49
C LEU A 251 -7.07 -9.96 -7.41
N THR A 252 -7.68 -10.42 -8.50
CA THR A 252 -8.30 -11.75 -8.57
C THR A 252 -7.27 -12.87 -8.44
N ALA A 253 -6.07 -12.67 -8.99
CA ALA A 253 -4.96 -13.60 -8.85
C ALA A 253 -4.50 -13.71 -7.39
N CYS A 254 -4.41 -12.59 -6.65
CA CYS A 254 -4.05 -12.61 -5.24
C CYS A 254 -5.08 -13.37 -4.39
N PHE A 255 -6.38 -13.09 -4.57
CA PHE A 255 -7.45 -13.84 -3.91
C PHE A 255 -7.37 -15.33 -4.24
N THR A 256 -7.22 -15.68 -5.51
CA THR A 256 -7.14 -17.08 -5.96
C THR A 256 -5.91 -17.78 -5.38
N HIS A 257 -4.75 -17.12 -5.41
CA HIS A 257 -3.50 -17.65 -4.85
C HIS A 257 -3.63 -17.90 -3.35
N MET A 258 -4.14 -16.92 -2.60
CA MET A 258 -4.37 -17.03 -1.17
C MET A 258 -5.37 -18.13 -0.82
N LEU A 259 -6.45 -18.28 -1.58
CA LEU A 259 -7.47 -19.31 -1.34
C LEU A 259 -7.03 -20.73 -1.74
N LEU A 260 -6.10 -20.88 -2.69
CA LEU A 260 -5.63 -22.19 -3.13
C LEU A 260 -4.41 -22.68 -2.34
N TRP A 261 -3.42 -21.81 -2.10
CA TRP A 261 -2.14 -22.20 -1.48
C TRP A 261 -2.03 -21.83 -0.01
N ASN A 262 -2.73 -20.79 0.44
CA ASN A 262 -2.67 -20.29 1.83
C ASN A 262 -4.04 -20.35 2.52
N TYR A 263 -4.91 -21.29 2.09
CA TYR A 263 -6.27 -21.39 2.62
C TYR A 263 -6.30 -21.56 4.14
N ASP A 264 -5.43 -22.39 4.70
CA ASP A 264 -5.39 -22.61 6.15
C ASP A 264 -5.04 -21.34 6.93
N ASP A 265 -4.18 -20.49 6.36
CA ASP A 265 -3.77 -19.21 6.94
C ASP A 265 -4.91 -18.17 6.84
N VAL A 266 -5.60 -18.10 5.70
CA VAL A 266 -6.78 -17.25 5.49
C VAL A 266 -7.96 -17.71 6.35
N LYS A 267 -8.14 -19.03 6.50
CA LYS A 267 -9.19 -19.65 7.32
C LYS A 267 -8.97 -19.33 8.80
N ALA A 268 -7.75 -19.49 9.30
CA ALA A 268 -7.38 -19.03 10.64
C ALA A 268 -7.71 -17.54 10.82
N GLY A 269 -7.63 -16.78 9.73
CA GLY A 269 -8.02 -15.38 9.71
C GLY A 269 -9.51 -15.07 9.80
N TRP A 270 -10.35 -16.01 9.41
CA TRP A 270 -11.80 -15.94 9.53
C TRP A 270 -12.34 -16.63 10.79
N ASP A 271 -11.49 -17.28 11.59
CA ASP A 271 -11.90 -18.01 12.81
C ASP A 271 -12.76 -17.14 13.75
N TRP A 272 -12.48 -15.84 13.86
CA TRP A 272 -13.26 -14.90 14.67
C TRP A 272 -14.66 -14.58 14.12
N ALA A 273 -14.84 -14.65 12.82
CA ALA A 273 -16.07 -14.30 12.12
C ALA A 273 -17.00 -15.52 11.93
N TYR A 274 -16.56 -16.73 12.31
CA TYR A 274 -17.45 -17.89 12.31
C TYR A 274 -18.61 -17.68 13.30
N PRO A 275 -19.84 -18.10 12.93
CA PRO A 275 -21.00 -18.00 13.81
C PRO A 275 -20.82 -18.71 15.16
N SER A 276 -19.97 -19.74 15.23
CA SER A 276 -19.62 -20.45 16.47
C SER A 276 -18.79 -19.59 17.41
N ALA A 277 -17.73 -18.95 16.90
CA ALA A 277 -16.88 -18.05 17.68
C ALA A 277 -17.66 -16.81 18.14
N LEU A 278 -18.49 -16.23 17.26
CA LEU A 278 -19.37 -15.12 17.63
C LEU A 278 -20.38 -15.56 18.72
N LYS A 279 -20.98 -16.74 18.60
CA LYS A 279 -21.87 -17.28 19.63
C LYS A 279 -21.15 -17.48 20.96
N GLU A 280 -19.91 -17.97 20.99
CA GLU A 280 -19.14 -18.08 22.23
C GLU A 280 -18.82 -16.72 22.85
N ILE A 281 -18.47 -15.73 22.03
CA ILE A 281 -18.22 -14.36 22.50
C ILE A 281 -19.48 -13.77 23.13
N PHE A 282 -20.64 -13.90 22.47
CA PHE A 282 -21.91 -13.38 22.97
C PHE A 282 -22.53 -14.23 24.07
N ALA A 283 -22.18 -15.52 24.18
CA ALA A 283 -22.65 -16.41 25.24
C ALA A 283 -21.93 -16.19 26.58
N LYS A 284 -20.72 -15.60 26.59
CA LYS A 284 -20.05 -15.24 27.83
C LYS A 284 -20.84 -14.13 28.53
N PRO A 285 -21.33 -14.34 29.77
CA PRO A 285 -22.16 -13.35 30.46
C PRO A 285 -21.43 -12.04 30.78
N ASP A 286 -20.09 -12.03 30.68
CA ASP A 286 -19.25 -10.83 30.86
C ASP A 286 -18.84 -10.16 29.54
N TRP A 287 -19.44 -10.53 28.39
CA TRP A 287 -19.09 -9.95 27.08
C TRP A 287 -19.22 -8.42 27.03
N TYR A 288 -20.18 -7.86 27.78
CA TYR A 288 -20.40 -6.41 27.89
C TYR A 288 -19.46 -5.73 28.90
N LYS A 289 -18.80 -6.49 29.79
CA LYS A 289 -17.81 -5.97 30.76
C LYS A 289 -16.41 -5.91 30.16
N PHE A 290 -16.30 -5.50 28.89
CA PHE A 290 -15.01 -5.39 28.20
C PHE A 290 -14.04 -4.39 28.87
N TRP A 291 -14.57 -3.46 29.67
CA TRP A 291 -13.81 -2.50 30.49
C TRP A 291 -13.16 -3.12 31.73
N ARG A 292 -13.56 -4.33 32.12
CA ARG A 292 -13.00 -5.02 33.27
C ARG A 292 -11.55 -5.40 32.95
N ARG A 293 -10.62 -4.95 33.78
CA ARG A 293 -9.22 -5.38 33.70
C ARG A 293 -9.18 -6.89 33.91
N SER A 294 -8.53 -7.61 33.01
CA SER A 294 -8.27 -9.04 33.19
C SER A 294 -7.52 -9.25 34.50
N THR A 295 -7.83 -10.36 35.17
CA THR A 295 -7.08 -10.78 36.35
C THR A 295 -5.76 -11.42 35.93
N GLU A 296 -4.74 -11.38 36.79
CA GLU A 296 -3.42 -11.95 36.47
C GLU A 296 -3.49 -13.45 36.17
N GLU A 297 -4.46 -14.16 36.76
CA GLU A 297 -4.73 -15.58 36.49
C GLU A 297 -5.31 -15.81 35.08
N GLU A 298 -6.22 -14.96 34.62
CA GLU A 298 -6.79 -15.02 33.27
C GLU A 298 -5.73 -14.71 32.20
N ASP A 299 -4.90 -13.70 32.45
CA ASP A 299 -3.78 -13.33 31.58
C ASP A 299 -2.75 -14.47 31.50
N ALA A 300 -2.44 -15.12 32.63
CA ALA A 300 -1.51 -16.25 32.69
C ALA A 300 -2.08 -17.48 31.98
N ALA A 301 -3.37 -17.79 32.15
CA ALA A 301 -4.03 -18.90 31.46
C ALA A 301 -4.08 -18.68 29.94
N TRP A 302 -4.36 -17.45 29.50
CA TRP A 302 -4.32 -17.08 28.10
C TRP A 302 -2.91 -17.18 27.52
N ALA A 303 -1.90 -16.69 28.25
CA ALA A 303 -0.50 -16.79 27.85
C ALA A 303 -0.06 -18.25 27.71
N GLN A 304 -0.49 -19.12 28.62
CA GLN A 304 -0.17 -20.54 28.57
C GLN A 304 -0.83 -21.24 27.38
N ALA A 305 -2.10 -20.96 27.10
CA ALA A 305 -2.78 -21.46 25.90
C ALA A 305 -2.08 -21.00 24.60
N ALA A 306 -1.58 -19.77 24.55
CA ALA A 306 -0.81 -19.26 23.42
C ALA A 306 0.59 -19.90 23.31
N LEU A 307 1.20 -20.30 24.42
CA LEU A 307 2.48 -21.03 24.41
C LEU A 307 2.33 -22.44 23.86
N ASP A 308 1.21 -23.09 24.16
CA ASP A 308 0.89 -24.46 23.74
C ASP A 308 0.54 -24.54 22.24
N ASP A 309 0.05 -23.46 21.63
CA ASP A 309 -0.29 -23.42 20.20
C ASP A 309 0.97 -23.39 19.32
N GLU A 310 1.21 -24.45 18.54
CA GLU A 310 2.36 -24.58 17.62
C GLU A 310 2.32 -23.57 16.45
N ARG A 311 1.15 -23.02 16.12
CA ARG A 311 0.97 -22.07 15.00
C ARG A 311 1.47 -20.66 15.30
N ILE A 312 1.66 -20.34 16.58
CA ILE A 312 2.09 -19.01 17.04
C ILE A 312 3.60 -18.88 16.92
N ASP A 313 4.05 -17.71 16.46
CA ASP A 313 5.45 -17.49 16.17
C ASP A 313 6.35 -17.58 17.43
N PRO A 314 7.59 -18.10 17.29
CA PRO A 314 8.47 -18.29 18.43
C PRO A 314 8.86 -16.98 19.13
N HIS A 315 8.93 -15.88 18.39
CA HIS A 315 9.27 -14.56 18.94
C HIS A 315 8.17 -14.08 19.90
N TYR A 316 6.92 -14.21 19.49
CA TYR A 316 5.76 -13.91 20.29
C TYR A 316 5.67 -14.78 21.55
N LYS A 317 5.97 -16.07 21.44
CA LYS A 317 6.08 -16.95 22.62
C LYS A 317 7.13 -16.46 23.61
N LEU A 318 8.26 -15.93 23.13
CA LEU A 318 9.29 -15.33 23.98
C LEU A 318 8.83 -14.02 24.61
N MET A 319 8.10 -13.17 23.89
CA MET A 319 7.48 -11.97 24.47
C MET A 319 6.51 -12.33 25.60
N MET A 320 5.66 -13.34 25.39
CA MET A 320 4.73 -13.81 26.43
C MET A 320 5.46 -14.36 27.66
N LYS A 321 6.52 -15.16 27.46
CA LYS A 321 7.37 -15.65 28.58
C LYS A 321 8.04 -14.54 29.38
N ASN A 322 8.37 -13.43 28.72
CA ASN A 322 9.01 -12.27 29.36
C ASN A 322 7.99 -11.31 30.01
N GLY A 323 6.71 -11.67 30.04
CA GLY A 323 5.68 -10.90 30.75
C GLY A 323 5.20 -9.64 30.02
N TYR A 324 5.37 -9.56 28.69
CA TYR A 324 4.79 -8.48 27.90
C TYR A 324 3.27 -8.58 27.94
N LYS A 325 2.62 -7.55 28.50
CA LYS A 325 1.15 -7.48 28.57
C LYS A 325 0.59 -7.04 27.22
N GLU A 326 -0.39 -7.77 26.74
CA GLU A 326 -1.06 -7.45 25.49
C GLU A 326 -2.08 -6.34 25.62
N VAL A 327 -2.26 -5.61 24.52
CA VAL A 327 -3.35 -4.64 24.39
C VAL A 327 -4.67 -5.41 24.23
N PRO A 328 -5.64 -5.20 25.13
CA PRO A 328 -6.95 -5.84 25.03
C PRO A 328 -7.65 -5.51 23.70
N MET A 329 -8.44 -6.45 23.17
CA MET A 329 -9.13 -6.28 21.88
C MET A 329 -10.07 -5.06 21.85
N TRP A 330 -10.66 -4.71 23.00
CA TRP A 330 -11.58 -3.59 23.09
C TRP A 330 -10.92 -2.23 22.86
N TRP A 331 -9.63 -2.06 23.13
CA TRP A 331 -8.91 -0.80 22.83
C TRP A 331 -8.90 -0.53 21.33
N TRP A 332 -8.69 -1.57 20.53
CA TRP A 332 -8.74 -1.51 19.07
C TRP A 332 -10.16 -1.26 18.58
N GLY A 333 -11.15 -1.95 19.15
CA GLY A 333 -12.56 -1.73 18.82
C GLY A 333 -13.08 -0.33 19.18
N GLY A 334 -12.73 0.17 20.37
CA GLY A 334 -13.08 1.53 20.81
C GLY A 334 -12.41 2.60 19.95
N SER A 335 -11.13 2.40 19.62
CA SER A 335 -10.40 3.30 18.70
C SER A 335 -10.99 3.27 17.29
N LEU A 336 -11.49 2.12 16.82
CA LEU A 336 -12.19 2.01 15.53
C LEU A 336 -13.46 2.85 15.53
N VAL A 337 -14.29 2.73 16.60
CA VAL A 337 -15.53 3.51 16.74
C VAL A 337 -15.25 5.01 16.81
N ILE A 338 -14.24 5.44 17.57
CA ILE A 338 -13.83 6.84 17.62
C ILE A 338 -13.40 7.33 16.23
N SER A 339 -12.59 6.53 15.53
CA SER A 339 -12.11 6.86 14.19
C SER A 339 -13.26 6.96 13.19
N TRP A 340 -14.30 6.13 13.31
CA TRP A 340 -15.53 6.20 12.53
C TRP A 340 -16.33 7.47 12.81
N VAL A 341 -16.55 7.82 14.07
CA VAL A 341 -17.28 9.04 14.44
C VAL A 341 -16.57 10.28 13.90
N VAL A 342 -15.26 10.38 14.12
CA VAL A 342 -14.46 11.50 13.60
C VAL A 342 -14.46 11.53 12.07
N GLY A 343 -14.29 10.37 11.42
CA GLY A 343 -14.29 10.27 9.96
C GLY A 343 -15.60 10.72 9.33
N ILE A 344 -16.74 10.25 9.87
CA ILE A 344 -18.08 10.64 9.40
C ILE A 344 -18.31 12.14 9.60
N ILE A 345 -17.96 12.69 10.77
CA ILE A 345 -18.09 14.13 11.03
C ILE A 345 -17.26 14.94 10.02
N CYS A 346 -16.00 14.56 9.78
CA CYS A 346 -15.15 15.21 8.78
C CYS A 346 -15.75 15.17 7.38
N LEU A 347 -16.27 14.02 6.94
CA LEU A 347 -16.90 13.88 5.62
C LEU A 347 -18.08 14.83 5.43
N TYR A 348 -18.92 15.00 6.46
CA TYR A 348 -20.07 15.92 6.40
C TYR A 348 -19.65 17.39 6.46
N VAL A 349 -18.69 17.74 7.32
CA VAL A 349 -18.14 19.11 7.41
C VAL A 349 -17.49 19.52 6.09
N MET A 350 -16.83 18.58 5.40
CA MET A 350 -16.09 18.83 4.16
C MET A 350 -16.96 18.72 2.90
N LYS A 351 -18.27 18.45 3.03
CA LYS A 351 -19.20 18.25 1.91
C LYS A 351 -18.64 17.28 0.86
N SER A 352 -18.10 16.15 1.31
CA SER A 352 -17.36 15.18 0.49
C SER A 352 -18.17 14.49 -0.61
N THR A 353 -19.49 14.69 -0.67
CA THR A 353 -20.47 13.97 -1.51
C THR A 353 -20.57 12.45 -1.25
N LEU A 354 -19.70 11.90 -0.40
CA LEU A 354 -19.68 10.50 0.01
C LEU A 354 -20.75 10.25 1.09
N PRO A 355 -21.68 9.31 0.89
CA PRO A 355 -22.67 8.97 1.90
C PRO A 355 -22.06 8.16 3.06
N TRP A 356 -22.67 8.22 4.24
CA TRP A 356 -22.20 7.51 5.45
C TRP A 356 -22.02 6.00 5.24
N TRP A 357 -22.88 5.36 4.45
CA TRP A 357 -22.78 3.94 4.15
C TRP A 357 -21.54 3.62 3.30
N GLY A 358 -21.11 4.56 2.44
CA GLY A 358 -19.91 4.42 1.62
C GLY A 358 -18.63 4.38 2.44
N PHE A 359 -18.61 5.12 3.55
CA PHE A 359 -17.53 5.10 4.53
C PHE A 359 -17.48 3.78 5.34
N ILE A 360 -18.64 3.24 5.72
CA ILE A 360 -18.68 1.93 6.38
C ILE A 360 -18.20 0.85 5.41
N LEU A 361 -18.65 0.91 4.16
CA LEU A 361 -18.24 -0.01 3.11
C LEU A 361 -16.74 0.07 2.82
N SER A 362 -16.14 1.27 2.80
CA SER A 362 -14.69 1.43 2.64
C SER A 362 -13.93 0.72 3.77
N THR A 363 -14.38 0.88 5.02
CA THR A 363 -13.79 0.17 6.16
C THR A 363 -13.91 -1.35 6.00
N MET A 364 -15.08 -1.86 5.58
CA MET A 364 -15.28 -3.30 5.33
C MET A 364 -14.33 -3.81 4.25
N PHE A 365 -14.15 -3.08 3.16
CA PHE A 365 -13.17 -3.43 2.14
C PHE A 365 -11.74 -3.45 2.69
N THR A 366 -11.36 -2.50 3.54
CA THR A 366 -10.05 -2.53 4.18
C THR A 366 -9.86 -3.77 5.04
N PHE A 367 -10.85 -4.21 5.81
CA PHE A 367 -10.77 -5.48 6.55
C PHE A 367 -10.52 -6.66 5.63
N VAL A 368 -11.27 -6.75 4.53
CA VAL A 368 -11.10 -7.84 3.55
C VAL A 368 -9.74 -7.75 2.87
N PHE A 369 -9.35 -6.59 2.33
CA PHE A 369 -8.06 -6.45 1.65
C PHE A 369 -6.88 -6.66 2.59
N MET A 370 -6.94 -6.18 3.82
CA MET A 370 -5.90 -6.41 4.82
C MET A 370 -5.72 -7.90 5.11
N LEU A 371 -6.80 -8.67 5.13
CA LEU A 371 -6.72 -10.11 5.35
C LEU A 371 -5.93 -10.83 4.23
N PHE A 372 -6.21 -10.52 2.96
CA PHE A 372 -5.58 -11.20 1.83
C PHE A 372 -4.23 -10.60 1.47
N PHE A 373 -4.17 -9.30 1.21
CA PHE A 373 -2.95 -8.62 0.79
C PHE A 373 -1.99 -8.40 1.95
N GLY A 374 -2.49 -8.23 3.18
CA GLY A 374 -1.63 -8.16 4.36
C GLY A 374 -0.98 -9.50 4.68
N ALA A 375 -1.73 -10.61 4.55
CA ALA A 375 -1.15 -11.95 4.62
C ALA A 375 -0.12 -12.19 3.51
N GLN A 376 -0.44 -11.86 2.26
CA GLN A 376 0.49 -11.98 1.12
C GLN A 376 1.77 -11.19 1.36
N SER A 377 1.66 -9.92 1.78
CA SER A 377 2.81 -9.07 2.09
C SER A 377 3.62 -9.58 3.29
N GLY A 378 2.97 -10.16 4.31
CA GLY A 378 3.64 -10.73 5.48
C GLY A 378 4.42 -12.01 5.16
N ILE A 379 3.93 -12.84 4.24
CA ILE A 379 4.57 -14.10 3.83
C ILE A 379 5.67 -13.84 2.79
N THR A 380 5.34 -13.13 1.70
CA THR A 380 6.21 -12.99 0.53
C THR A 380 7.07 -11.73 0.56
N GLY A 381 6.67 -10.72 1.33
CA GLY A 381 7.28 -9.38 1.27
C GLY A 381 6.84 -8.53 0.07
N PHE A 382 5.99 -9.08 -0.81
CA PHE A 382 5.49 -8.36 -1.98
C PHE A 382 4.37 -7.38 -1.60
N GLY A 383 4.58 -6.09 -1.91
CA GLY A 383 3.59 -5.03 -1.74
C GLY A 383 2.79 -4.81 -3.03
N PHE A 384 1.48 -4.97 -2.97
CA PHE A 384 0.59 -4.76 -4.10
C PHE A 384 -0.09 -3.38 -4.03
N ASN A 385 -0.13 -2.64 -5.16
CA ASN A 385 -0.78 -1.33 -5.20
C ASN A 385 -2.30 -1.47 -5.43
N LEU A 386 -3.09 -1.29 -4.38
CA LEU A 386 -4.56 -1.37 -4.42
C LEU A 386 -5.27 -0.07 -4.78
N GLN A 387 -4.55 1.05 -4.94
CA GLN A 387 -5.17 2.34 -5.20
C GLN A 387 -6.06 2.33 -6.45
N PRO A 388 -5.63 1.82 -7.62
CA PRO A 388 -6.47 1.85 -8.83
C PRO A 388 -7.74 1.00 -8.69
N ILE A 389 -7.67 -0.11 -7.95
CA ILE A 389 -8.80 -0.99 -7.69
C ILE A 389 -9.81 -0.30 -6.80
N CYS A 390 -9.33 0.36 -5.73
CA CYS A 390 -10.19 1.12 -4.82
C CYS A 390 -10.91 2.24 -5.58
N GLN A 391 -10.19 2.95 -6.46
CA GLN A 391 -10.76 4.01 -7.29
C GLN A 391 -11.79 3.48 -8.28
N MET A 392 -11.54 2.31 -8.87
CA MET A 392 -12.49 1.66 -9.77
C MET A 392 -13.77 1.25 -9.02
N LEU A 393 -13.64 0.56 -7.88
CA LEU A 393 -14.80 0.16 -7.07
C LEU A 393 -15.63 1.38 -6.63
N ALA A 394 -14.96 2.45 -6.20
CA ALA A 394 -15.63 3.68 -5.81
C ALA A 394 -16.33 4.36 -6.99
N GLY A 395 -15.71 4.38 -8.18
CA GLY A 395 -16.31 4.91 -9.40
C GLY A 395 -17.61 4.18 -9.79
N TYR A 396 -17.66 2.86 -9.62
CA TYR A 396 -18.88 2.07 -9.84
C TYR A 396 -19.95 2.28 -8.75
N LEU A 397 -19.53 2.46 -7.48
CA LEU A 397 -20.46 2.65 -6.35
C LEU A 397 -21.04 4.07 -6.28
N PHE A 398 -20.30 5.08 -6.73
CA PHE A 398 -20.68 6.48 -6.67
C PHE A 398 -20.58 7.14 -8.07
N PRO A 399 -21.45 6.74 -9.02
CA PRO A 399 -21.41 7.31 -10.36
C PRO A 399 -21.62 8.82 -10.32
N GLY A 400 -20.84 9.55 -11.12
CA GLY A 400 -20.93 11.01 -11.23
C GLY A 400 -20.37 11.79 -10.03
N ARG A 401 -19.78 11.13 -9.03
CA ARG A 401 -19.28 11.75 -7.79
C ARG A 401 -17.76 11.57 -7.62
N PRO A 402 -16.93 12.36 -8.32
CA PRO A 402 -15.48 12.19 -8.29
C PRO A 402 -14.87 12.46 -6.90
N LEU A 403 -15.43 13.41 -6.15
CA LEU A 403 -14.97 13.70 -4.80
C LEU A 403 -15.26 12.54 -3.83
N ALA A 404 -16.41 11.87 -3.98
CA ALA A 404 -16.72 10.66 -3.21
C ALA A 404 -15.71 9.53 -3.50
N ASN A 405 -15.29 9.37 -4.76
CA ASN A 405 -14.26 8.41 -5.15
C ASN A 405 -12.93 8.67 -4.43
N LEU A 406 -12.50 9.94 -4.40
CA LEU A 406 -11.26 10.36 -3.75
C LEU A 406 -11.25 10.01 -2.26
N TYR A 407 -12.31 10.34 -1.53
CA TYR A 407 -12.40 10.05 -0.09
C TYR A 407 -12.58 8.56 0.20
N PHE A 408 -13.35 7.84 -0.62
CA PHE A 408 -13.45 6.39 -0.48
C PHE A 408 -12.08 5.73 -0.61
N THR A 409 -11.31 6.12 -1.64
CA THR A 409 -9.94 5.63 -1.86
C THR A 409 -9.01 6.00 -0.69
N CYS A 410 -9.17 7.20 -0.14
CA CYS A 410 -8.44 7.61 1.07
C CYS A 410 -8.76 6.69 2.26
N TYR A 411 -10.02 6.33 2.50
CA TYR A 411 -10.39 5.47 3.63
C TYR A 411 -10.22 3.97 3.36
N THR A 412 -9.97 3.55 2.12
CA THR A 412 -9.58 2.17 1.80
C THR A 412 -8.06 2.01 1.74
N TYR A 413 -7.42 2.58 0.72
CA TYR A 413 -6.02 2.33 0.37
C TYR A 413 -5.05 2.90 1.41
N ASN A 414 -5.21 4.17 1.81
CA ASN A 414 -4.31 4.77 2.81
C ASN A 414 -4.44 4.03 4.16
N THR A 415 -5.67 3.77 4.59
CA THR A 415 -5.96 2.97 5.78
C THR A 415 -5.28 1.60 5.71
N MET A 416 -5.33 0.92 4.58
CA MET A 416 -4.65 -0.36 4.41
C MET A 416 -3.12 -0.22 4.51
N SER A 417 -2.51 0.75 3.82
CA SER A 417 -1.06 1.00 3.88
C SER A 417 -0.57 1.27 5.30
N MET A 418 -1.34 2.05 6.07
CA MET A 418 -1.06 2.30 7.49
C MET A 418 -1.24 1.04 8.34
N GLY A 419 -2.26 0.23 8.05
CA GLY A 419 -2.46 -1.06 8.69
C GLY A 419 -1.30 -2.03 8.46
N LEU A 420 -0.77 -2.12 7.24
CA LEU A 420 0.41 -2.94 6.93
C LEU A 420 1.64 -2.49 7.70
N THR A 421 1.84 -1.17 7.82
CA THR A 421 2.97 -0.62 8.58
C THR A 421 2.86 -1.00 10.05
N LEU A 422 1.67 -0.87 10.66
CA LEU A 422 1.48 -1.32 12.05
C LEU A 422 1.63 -2.83 12.20
N ALA A 423 1.11 -3.64 11.28
CA ALA A 423 1.25 -5.09 11.34
C ALA A 423 2.72 -5.53 11.31
N LYS A 424 3.50 -4.88 10.44
CA LYS A 424 4.95 -5.02 10.38
C LYS A 424 5.60 -4.64 11.71
N ASP A 425 5.22 -3.50 12.31
CA ASP A 425 5.83 -3.03 13.55
C ASP A 425 5.45 -3.93 14.75
N LEU A 426 4.19 -4.38 14.84
CA LEU A 426 3.73 -5.35 15.84
C LEU A 426 4.48 -6.68 15.78
N LYS A 427 5.03 -7.04 14.62
CA LYS A 427 5.85 -8.25 14.49
C LYS A 427 7.21 -8.11 15.16
N LEU A 428 7.76 -6.90 15.23
CA LEU A 428 9.06 -6.62 15.85
C LEU A 428 9.00 -6.66 17.38
N GLY A 429 7.83 -6.39 17.96
CA GLY A 429 7.58 -6.39 19.40
C GLY A 429 7.31 -5.00 19.96
#